data_AF-A0A5M4AM88-F1
#
_entry.id   AF-A0A5M4AM88-F1
#
_cell.length_a   1.000
_cell.length_b   1.000
_cell.length_c   1.000
_cell.angle_alpha   90.00
_cell.angle_beta   90.00
_cell.angle_gamma   90.00
#
_symmetry.space_group_name_H-M   'P 1'
#
loop_
_entity.id
_entity.type
_entity.pdbx_description
1 polymer ?
#
loop_
_entity_poly.entity_id
_entity_poly.type
_entity_poly.pdbx_seq_one_letter_code
_entity_poly.pdbx_strand_id
1 'polypeptide(L)'
;MFHPVFSFYDYALTFNQGQFTMANEPSLHIPYLYNYAGQPWKTQKLVRALLHEWFRNDLMGVPGDEDGGGLSSFVAFSSMGFYPVTPGKPVYSIGSPLFTNVKIHLANGKIFEVEAKNASGENKYIQSATLNGKPLDVPVLSHSDLMNGAKLVLVMGNRANQSWGAHQKP
;
A
#
# COMPACT_ATOMS: atom_id res chain seq x y z
N MET A 1 16.11 38.15 20.71
CA MET A 1 16.99 37.36 19.82
C MET A 1 16.17 36.16 19.36
N PHE A 2 15.42 36.32 18.26
CA PHE A 2 14.52 35.30 17.73
C PHE A 2 15.30 34.36 16.82
N HIS A 3 15.32 33.06 17.14
CA HIS A 3 15.77 32.02 16.22
C HIS A 3 14.63 31.72 15.25
N PRO A 4 14.82 31.85 13.93
CA PRO A 4 13.87 31.29 12.98
C PRO A 4 14.17 29.79 12.86
N VAL A 5 13.29 28.96 13.42
CA VAL A 5 13.34 27.50 13.25
C VAL A 5 12.33 27.12 12.19
N PHE A 6 12.63 27.44 10.92
CA PHE A 6 12.06 26.76 9.78
C PHE A 6 13.15 26.71 8.72
N SER A 7 13.77 25.53 8.62
CA SER A 7 14.81 25.27 7.63
C SER A 7 14.15 25.02 6.29
N PHE A 8 14.72 25.60 5.23
CA PHE A 8 14.31 25.47 3.82
C PHE A 8 14.19 24.01 3.33
N TYR A 9 14.62 23.03 4.13
CA TYR A 9 14.56 21.61 3.85
C TYR A 9 13.16 20.99 3.96
N ASP A 10 12.26 21.52 4.81
CA ASP A 10 10.92 20.93 4.95
C ASP A 10 10.03 21.22 3.71
N TYR A 11 10.27 22.34 3.03
CA TYR A 11 9.66 22.63 1.73
C TYR A 11 10.22 21.77 0.59
N ALA A 12 11.41 21.17 0.74
CA ALA A 12 12.07 20.43 -0.33
C ALA A 12 11.51 19.01 -0.54
N LEU A 13 10.74 18.47 0.40
CA LEU A 13 10.11 17.14 0.27
C LEU A 13 8.99 17.11 -0.78
N THR A 14 8.31 18.24 -1.03
CA THR A 14 7.41 18.40 -2.18
C THR A 14 8.21 18.48 -3.49
N PHE A 15 9.36 19.19 -3.51
CA PHE A 15 10.11 19.41 -4.75
C PHE A 15 10.88 18.19 -5.27
N ASN A 16 11.30 17.24 -4.41
CA ASN A 16 12.09 16.09 -4.86
C ASN A 16 11.23 14.93 -5.43
N GLN A 17 9.90 15.05 -5.40
CA GLN A 17 8.94 14.13 -6.04
C GLN A 17 8.01 14.82 -7.07
N GLY A 18 8.33 16.05 -7.46
CA GLY A 18 7.56 16.82 -8.46
C GLY A 18 6.31 17.48 -7.86
N GLN A 19 5.14 17.25 -8.45
CA GLN A 19 3.86 17.83 -7.98
C GLN A 19 3.07 16.88 -7.05
N PHE A 20 3.72 15.83 -6.55
CA PHE A 20 3.11 14.81 -5.69
C PHE A 20 3.44 15.06 -4.20
N THR A 21 2.46 14.86 -3.32
CA THR A 21 2.64 14.96 -1.86
C THR A 21 1.80 13.92 -1.13
N MET A 22 2.36 13.25 -0.12
CA MET A 22 1.59 12.38 0.79
C MET A 22 0.96 13.14 1.96
N ALA A 23 1.22 14.43 2.08
CA ALA A 23 0.71 15.28 3.15
C ALA A 23 -0.76 15.72 2.97
N ASN A 24 -1.44 15.23 1.92
CA ASN A 24 -2.81 15.63 1.59
C ASN A 24 -3.58 14.45 0.98
N GLU A 25 -4.84 14.27 1.36
CA GLU A 25 -5.67 13.11 1.06
C GLU A 25 -5.95 12.86 -0.43
N PRO A 26 -6.09 13.90 -1.29
CA PRO A 26 -6.31 13.71 -2.73
C PRO A 26 -5.19 12.90 -3.41
N SER A 27 -4.01 12.82 -2.81
CA SER A 27 -2.86 12.12 -3.39
C SER A 27 -2.76 10.65 -3.00
N LEU A 28 -3.40 10.22 -1.90
CA LEU A 28 -3.16 8.91 -1.28
C LEU A 28 -3.45 7.73 -2.21
N HIS A 29 -4.43 7.88 -3.11
CA HIS A 29 -4.84 6.83 -4.03
C HIS A 29 -4.00 6.78 -5.32
N ILE A 30 -3.25 7.83 -5.65
CA ILE A 30 -2.51 7.98 -6.93
C ILE A 30 -1.51 6.83 -7.16
N PRO A 31 -0.72 6.37 -6.16
CA PRO A 31 0.22 5.26 -6.38
C PRO A 31 -0.45 3.98 -6.88
N TYR A 32 -1.70 3.74 -6.48
CA TYR A 32 -2.48 2.56 -6.88
C TYR A 32 -3.05 2.65 -8.30
N LEU A 33 -3.03 3.82 -8.94
CA LEU A 33 -3.50 3.99 -10.32
C LEU A 33 -2.64 3.21 -11.33
N TYR A 34 -1.40 2.88 -11.00
CA TYR A 34 -0.56 2.02 -11.85
C TYR A 34 -1.11 0.60 -12.01
N ASN A 35 -1.92 0.10 -11.06
CA ASN A 35 -2.62 -1.17 -11.21
C ASN A 35 -3.63 -1.10 -12.38
N TYR A 36 -4.33 0.03 -12.53
CA TYR A 36 -5.27 0.26 -13.63
C TYR A 36 -4.57 0.48 -14.98
N ALA A 37 -3.30 0.91 -14.95
CA ALA A 37 -2.45 1.03 -16.13
C ALA A 37 -1.77 -0.30 -16.55
N GLY A 38 -2.02 -1.41 -15.84
CA GLY A 38 -1.37 -2.70 -16.10
C GLY A 38 0.12 -2.72 -15.71
N GLN A 39 0.52 -1.86 -14.77
CA GLN A 39 1.91 -1.74 -14.30
C GLN A 39 2.03 -1.88 -12.77
N PRO A 40 1.50 -2.95 -12.16
CA PRO A 40 1.41 -3.08 -10.70
C PRO A 40 2.75 -3.06 -9.98
N TRP A 41 3.84 -3.44 -10.63
CA TRP A 41 5.19 -3.33 -10.05
C TRP A 41 5.57 -1.87 -9.73
N LYS A 42 5.01 -0.88 -10.43
CA LYS A 42 5.19 0.54 -10.09
C LYS A 42 4.42 0.91 -8.84
N THR A 43 3.19 0.44 -8.66
CA THR A 43 2.43 0.57 -7.41
C THR A 43 3.25 0.03 -6.24
N GLN A 44 3.73 -1.20 -6.37
CA GLN A 44 4.50 -1.89 -5.32
C GLN A 44 5.75 -1.11 -4.93
N LYS A 45 6.52 -0.62 -5.91
CA LYS A 45 7.71 0.20 -5.66
C LYS A 45 7.35 1.52 -4.96
N LEU A 46 6.36 2.25 -5.48
CA LEU A 46 6.01 3.58 -5.00
C LEU A 46 5.41 3.53 -3.59
N VAL A 47 4.42 2.68 -3.34
CA VAL A 47 3.81 2.54 -2.01
C VAL A 47 4.87 2.21 -0.96
N ARG A 48 5.82 1.32 -1.27
CA ARG A 48 6.91 0.97 -0.37
C ARG A 48 7.89 2.10 -0.11
N ALA A 49 8.19 2.92 -1.12
CA ALA A 49 9.03 4.10 -0.94
C ALA A 49 8.32 5.17 -0.09
N LEU A 50 7.05 5.44 -0.40
CA LEU A 50 6.24 6.45 0.28
C LEU A 50 6.02 6.11 1.76
N LEU A 51 5.67 4.86 2.08
CA LEU A 51 5.55 4.42 3.48
C LEU A 51 6.87 4.58 4.25
N HIS A 52 8.01 4.32 3.63
CA HIS A 52 9.31 4.42 4.29
C HIS A 52 9.81 5.86 4.46
N GLU A 53 9.60 6.70 3.44
CA GLU A 53 10.14 8.07 3.41
C GLU A 53 9.25 9.06 4.16
N TRP A 54 7.92 8.92 4.06
CA TRP A 54 6.96 9.93 4.55
C TRP A 54 6.36 9.57 5.90
N PHE A 55 6.32 8.29 6.28
CA PHE A 55 5.71 7.84 7.52
C PHE A 55 6.75 7.20 8.44
N ARG A 56 7.28 8.00 9.37
CA ARG A 56 8.34 7.59 10.30
C ARG A 56 7.77 7.35 11.70
N ASN A 57 8.54 6.68 12.54
CA ASN A 57 8.20 6.42 13.94
C ASN A 57 8.78 7.47 14.90
N ASP A 58 9.07 8.68 14.42
CA ASP A 58 9.61 9.80 15.18
C ASP A 58 8.59 10.94 15.32
N LEU A 59 8.96 12.00 16.03
CA LEU A 59 8.10 13.17 16.28
C LEU A 59 7.60 13.85 14.99
N MET A 60 8.35 13.70 13.90
CA MET A 60 8.05 14.25 12.58
C MET A 60 7.61 13.13 11.63
N GLY A 61 6.91 12.12 12.18
CA GLY A 61 6.56 10.88 11.51
C GLY A 61 5.28 10.91 10.70
N VAL A 62 4.51 12.00 10.78
CA VAL A 62 3.33 12.25 9.95
C VAL A 62 3.65 13.44 9.03
N PRO A 63 3.49 13.30 7.72
CA PRO A 63 3.98 14.29 6.77
C PRO A 63 3.10 15.54 6.62
N GLY A 64 1.89 15.53 7.19
CA GLY A 64 0.90 16.60 7.11
C GLY A 64 -0.08 16.49 8.26
N ASP A 65 -1.25 17.11 8.12
CA ASP A 65 -2.33 16.94 9.10
C ASP A 65 -2.79 15.48 9.12
N GLU A 66 -3.14 14.97 10.29
CA GLU A 66 -3.53 13.55 10.44
C GLU A 66 -4.93 13.29 9.88
N ASP A 67 -5.75 14.35 9.81
CA ASP A 67 -7.10 14.40 9.24
C ASP A 67 -8.04 13.32 9.79
N GLY A 68 -8.02 13.15 11.11
CA GLY A 68 -9.00 12.35 11.86
C GLY A 68 -8.97 10.86 11.52
N GLY A 69 -7.79 10.32 11.23
CA GLY A 69 -7.58 8.93 10.85
C GLY A 69 -7.29 8.72 9.37
N GLY A 70 -7.34 9.76 8.53
CA GLY A 70 -7.16 9.65 7.08
C GLY A 70 -5.79 9.08 6.70
N LEU A 71 -4.72 9.74 7.17
CA LEU A 71 -3.35 9.32 6.91
C LEU A 71 -3.03 8.00 7.62
N SER A 72 -3.45 7.85 8.88
CA SER A 72 -3.21 6.63 9.66
C SER A 72 -3.87 5.40 9.01
N SER A 73 -5.07 5.55 8.46
CA SER A 73 -5.77 4.49 7.74
C SER A 73 -5.03 4.11 6.46
N PHE A 74 -4.50 5.09 5.71
CA PHE A 74 -3.67 4.82 4.55
C PHE A 74 -2.44 3.98 4.90
N VAL A 75 -1.73 4.34 5.98
CA VAL A 75 -0.57 3.58 6.47
C VAL A 75 -0.99 2.17 6.85
N ALA A 76 -2.08 2.00 7.62
CA ALA A 76 -2.55 0.69 8.05
C ALA A 76 -2.89 -0.21 6.85
N PHE A 77 -3.76 0.25 5.95
CA PHE A 77 -4.15 -0.50 4.75
C PHE A 77 -2.94 -0.84 3.87
N SER A 78 -2.14 0.16 3.50
CA SER A 78 -0.99 -0.05 2.64
C SER A 78 0.07 -0.95 3.27
N SER A 79 0.24 -0.90 4.59
CA SER A 79 1.14 -1.78 5.33
C SER A 79 0.68 -3.24 5.33
N MET A 80 -0.63 -3.47 5.36
CA MET A 80 -1.21 -4.80 5.17
C MET A 80 -1.14 -5.29 3.72
N GLY A 81 -0.87 -4.39 2.78
CA GLY A 81 -0.63 -4.71 1.36
C GLY A 81 -1.82 -4.50 0.43
N PHE A 82 -2.87 -3.78 0.86
CA PHE A 82 -4.02 -3.47 -0.01
C PHE A 82 -4.72 -2.17 0.41
N TYR A 83 -5.38 -1.47 -0.51
CA TYR A 83 -6.01 -0.17 -0.25
C TYR A 83 -7.33 0.04 -1.01
N PRO A 84 -8.38 0.62 -0.39
CA PRO A 84 -9.64 0.93 -1.06
C PRO A 84 -9.52 2.25 -1.87
N VAL A 85 -9.14 2.14 -3.14
CA VAL A 85 -8.94 3.30 -4.05
C VAL A 85 -10.23 4.10 -4.29
N THR A 86 -11.38 3.42 -4.38
CA THR A 86 -12.67 4.06 -4.63
C THR A 86 -13.67 3.59 -3.57
N PRO A 87 -13.80 4.32 -2.45
CA PRO A 87 -14.85 4.06 -1.47
C PRO A 87 -16.23 3.95 -2.15
N GLY A 88 -17.04 2.97 -1.73
CA GLY A 88 -18.32 2.63 -2.38
C GLY A 88 -18.23 1.52 -3.43
N LYS A 89 -17.04 1.23 -3.98
CA LYS A 89 -16.80 -0.02 -4.73
C LYS A 89 -16.29 -1.11 -3.78
N PRO A 90 -16.85 -2.33 -3.80
CA PRO A 90 -16.51 -3.39 -2.85
C PRO A 90 -15.22 -4.13 -3.25
N VAL A 91 -14.15 -3.38 -3.55
CA VAL A 91 -12.87 -3.90 -4.00
C VAL A 91 -11.71 -3.15 -3.35
N TYR A 92 -10.60 -3.87 -3.13
CA TYR A 92 -9.35 -3.34 -2.63
C TYR A 92 -8.25 -3.59 -3.65
N SER A 93 -7.43 -2.58 -3.90
CA SER A 93 -6.30 -2.68 -4.81
C SER A 93 -5.08 -3.23 -4.09
N ILE A 94 -4.45 -4.26 -4.64
CA ILE A 94 -3.28 -4.91 -4.03
C ILE A 94 -2.04 -4.05 -4.26
N GLY A 95 -1.32 -3.75 -3.18
CA GLY A 95 -0.06 -3.01 -3.17
C GLY A 95 1.12 -3.95 -2.88
N SER A 96 1.99 -3.54 -1.96
CA SER A 96 3.08 -4.39 -1.45
C SER A 96 3.08 -4.34 0.08
N PRO A 97 2.88 -5.47 0.78
CA PRO A 97 2.83 -5.51 2.24
C PRO A 97 4.17 -5.14 2.89
N LEU A 98 4.12 -4.64 4.13
CA LEU A 98 5.29 -4.43 4.99
C LEU A 98 5.65 -5.68 5.79
N PHE A 99 4.63 -6.40 6.27
CA PHE A 99 4.78 -7.56 7.15
C PHE A 99 4.71 -8.88 6.37
N THR A 100 5.36 -9.92 6.91
CA THR A 100 5.32 -11.28 6.34
C THR A 100 4.02 -12.01 6.64
N ASN A 101 3.34 -11.68 7.73
CA ASN A 101 2.02 -12.21 8.07
C ASN A 101 1.15 -11.11 8.69
N VAL A 102 -0.10 -11.00 8.24
CA VAL A 102 -1.14 -10.13 8.78
C VAL A 102 -2.41 -10.95 8.98
N LYS A 103 -3.04 -10.81 10.14
CA LYS A 103 -4.36 -11.39 10.44
C LYS A 103 -5.33 -10.30 10.86
N ILE A 104 -6.47 -10.23 10.17
CA ILE A 104 -7.56 -9.31 10.50
C ILE A 104 -8.70 -10.13 11.08
N HIS A 105 -8.99 -9.89 12.37
CA HIS A 105 -10.14 -10.47 13.05
C HIS A 105 -11.40 -9.67 12.68
N LEU A 106 -12.34 -10.33 12.02
CA LEU A 106 -13.55 -9.70 11.51
C LEU A 106 -14.67 -9.77 12.54
N ALA A 107 -15.61 -8.82 12.48
CA ALA A 107 -16.75 -8.78 13.39
C ALA A 107 -17.64 -10.03 13.32
N ASN A 108 -17.62 -10.77 12.20
CA ASN A 108 -18.34 -12.04 12.03
C ASN A 108 -17.58 -13.27 12.58
N GLY A 109 -16.48 -13.06 13.32
CA GLY A 109 -15.66 -14.12 13.91
C GLY A 109 -14.68 -14.80 12.94
N LYS A 110 -14.72 -14.46 11.65
CA LYS A 110 -13.76 -14.98 10.65
C LYS A 110 -12.44 -14.22 10.74
N ILE A 111 -11.40 -14.81 10.15
CA ILE A 111 -10.07 -14.19 10.05
C ILE A 111 -9.70 -14.08 8.58
N PHE A 112 -9.42 -12.87 8.12
CA PHE A 112 -8.75 -12.65 6.84
C PHE A 112 -7.24 -12.65 7.07
N GLU A 113 -6.49 -13.40 6.26
CA GLU A 113 -5.03 -13.55 6.41
C GLU A 113 -4.30 -13.12 5.13
N VAL A 114 -3.24 -12.34 5.29
CA VAL A 114 -2.25 -12.05 4.25
C VAL A 114 -0.93 -12.68 4.65
N GLU A 115 -0.45 -13.64 3.86
CA GLU A 115 0.85 -14.28 4.02
C GLU A 115 1.79 -13.83 2.90
N ALA A 116 2.72 -12.94 3.21
CA ALA A 116 3.69 -12.40 2.26
C ALA A 116 5.05 -13.09 2.42
N LYS A 117 5.22 -14.21 1.73
CA LYS A 117 6.44 -15.02 1.75
C LYS A 117 7.62 -14.20 1.24
N ASN A 118 8.70 -14.19 2.01
CA ASN A 118 9.94 -13.46 1.72
C ASN A 118 9.82 -11.93 1.72
N ALA A 119 8.72 -11.34 2.20
CA ALA A 119 8.59 -9.87 2.27
C ALA A 119 9.72 -9.27 3.13
N SER A 120 10.39 -8.25 2.61
CA SER A 120 11.47 -7.53 3.29
C SER A 120 11.61 -6.11 2.76
N GLY A 121 12.59 -5.34 3.26
CA GLY A 121 12.95 -4.04 2.69
C GLY A 121 13.38 -4.13 1.22
N GLU A 122 14.04 -5.22 0.85
CA GLU A 122 14.51 -5.50 -0.51
C GLU A 122 13.44 -6.18 -1.36
N ASN A 123 12.77 -7.19 -0.80
CA ASN A 123 11.77 -8.01 -1.48
C ASN A 123 10.40 -7.34 -1.43
N LYS A 124 10.20 -6.38 -2.35
CA LYS A 124 8.99 -5.57 -2.45
C LYS A 124 8.08 -5.91 -3.62
N TYR A 125 8.51 -6.81 -4.51
CA TYR A 125 7.76 -7.11 -5.73
C TYR A 125 7.05 -8.45 -5.65
N ILE A 126 5.76 -8.47 -5.96
CA ILE A 126 4.96 -9.70 -6.02
C ILE A 126 5.40 -10.49 -7.26
N GLN A 127 5.85 -11.72 -7.03
CA GLN A 127 6.23 -12.68 -8.07
C GLN A 127 5.04 -13.56 -8.47
N SER A 128 4.23 -13.95 -7.49
CA SER A 128 2.98 -14.69 -7.69
C SER A 128 2.05 -14.46 -6.51
N ALA A 129 0.75 -14.66 -6.73
CA ALA A 129 -0.28 -14.55 -5.72
C ALA A 129 -1.29 -15.69 -5.82
N THR A 130 -1.82 -16.12 -4.67
CA THR A 130 -2.99 -17.00 -4.62
C THR A 130 -4.01 -16.49 -3.62
N LEU A 131 -5.29 -16.72 -3.91
CA LEU A 131 -6.40 -16.44 -3.00
C LEU A 131 -7.12 -17.76 -2.72
N ASN A 132 -7.12 -18.19 -1.46
CA ASN A 132 -7.65 -19.50 -1.05
C ASN A 132 -7.07 -20.66 -1.89
N GLY A 133 -5.77 -20.58 -2.21
CA GLY A 133 -5.04 -21.59 -3.00
C GLY A 133 -5.24 -21.52 -4.52
N LYS A 134 -6.12 -20.65 -5.02
CA LYS A 134 -6.31 -20.43 -6.46
C LYS A 134 -5.40 -19.32 -6.97
N PRO A 135 -4.79 -19.44 -8.16
CA PRO A 135 -4.00 -18.36 -8.76
C PRO A 135 -4.78 -17.04 -8.81
N LEU A 136 -4.11 -15.95 -8.44
CA LEU A 136 -4.64 -14.59 -8.50
C LEU A 136 -3.73 -13.74 -9.39
N ASP A 137 -4.16 -13.49 -10.62
CA ASP A 137 -3.40 -12.75 -11.63
C ASP A 137 -3.93 -11.32 -11.87
N VAL A 138 -4.85 -10.86 -11.02
CA VAL A 138 -5.39 -9.50 -10.99
C VAL A 138 -5.01 -8.85 -9.66
N PRO A 139 -4.52 -7.59 -9.63
CA PRO A 139 -4.10 -6.91 -8.40
C PRO A 139 -5.30 -6.37 -7.61
N VAL A 140 -6.33 -7.20 -7.39
CA VAL A 140 -7.59 -6.83 -6.72
C VAL A 140 -8.03 -7.92 -5.76
N LEU A 141 -8.53 -7.51 -4.61
CA LEU A 141 -9.23 -8.33 -3.63
C LEU A 141 -10.68 -7.85 -3.53
N SER A 142 -11.66 -8.76 -3.60
CA SER A 142 -13.06 -8.37 -3.38
C SER A 142 -13.38 -8.25 -1.88
N HIS A 143 -14.30 -7.36 -1.54
CA HIS A 143 -14.79 -7.25 -0.16
C HIS A 143 -15.48 -8.53 0.31
N SER A 144 -16.16 -9.25 -0.60
CA SER A 144 -16.77 -10.54 -0.28
C SER A 144 -15.72 -11.58 0.14
N ASP A 145 -14.59 -11.68 -0.57
CA ASP A 145 -13.51 -12.60 -0.22
C ASP A 145 -12.91 -12.26 1.15
N LEU A 146 -12.65 -10.97 1.39
CA LEU A 146 -12.16 -10.49 2.69
C LEU A 146 -13.14 -10.87 3.80
N MET A 147 -14.42 -10.52 3.67
CA MET A 147 -15.44 -10.79 4.69
C MET A 147 -15.71 -12.29 4.89
N ASN A 148 -15.34 -13.13 3.92
CA ASN A 148 -15.40 -14.58 4.03
C ASN A 148 -14.16 -15.21 4.67
N GLY A 149 -13.21 -14.41 5.14
CA GLY A 149 -12.00 -14.90 5.81
C GLY A 149 -11.02 -15.53 4.83
N ALA A 150 -10.89 -14.98 3.62
CA ALA A 150 -9.96 -15.49 2.64
C ALA A 150 -8.50 -15.43 3.14
N LYS A 151 -7.68 -16.31 2.58
CA LYS A 151 -6.22 -16.29 2.74
C LYS A 151 -5.57 -15.85 1.44
N LEU A 152 -4.96 -14.68 1.46
CA LEU A 152 -4.13 -14.14 0.38
C LEU A 152 -2.68 -14.55 0.63
N VAL A 153 -2.08 -15.30 -0.29
CA VAL A 153 -0.65 -15.65 -0.22
C VAL A 153 0.09 -14.94 -1.33
N LEU A 154 1.12 -14.18 -0.99
CA LEU A 154 1.97 -13.44 -1.90
C LEU A 154 3.40 -14.00 -1.81
N VAL A 155 4.02 -14.29 -2.94
CA VAL A 155 5.45 -14.62 -2.99
C VAL A 155 6.20 -13.38 -3.43
N MET A 156 7.08 -12.87 -2.57
CA MET A 156 7.80 -11.62 -2.80
C MET A 156 9.21 -11.87 -3.37
N GLY A 157 9.73 -10.88 -4.10
CA GLY A 157 11.08 -10.89 -4.67
C GLY A 157 11.65 -9.48 -4.82
N ASN A 158 12.95 -9.39 -5.08
CA ASN A 158 13.70 -8.13 -5.19
C ASN A 158 13.68 -7.51 -6.61
N ARG A 159 13.15 -8.23 -7.60
CA ARG A 159 13.01 -7.75 -8.99
C ARG A 159 11.54 -7.64 -9.37
N ALA A 160 11.20 -6.61 -10.12
CA ALA A 160 9.85 -6.40 -10.64
C ALA A 160 9.45 -7.57 -11.54
N ASN A 161 8.37 -8.26 -11.20
CA ASN A 161 7.68 -9.12 -12.13
C ASN A 161 6.74 -8.26 -12.98
N GLN A 162 7.05 -8.11 -14.27
CA GLN A 162 6.25 -7.29 -15.19
C GLN A 162 5.06 -8.04 -15.80
N SER A 163 4.93 -9.34 -15.58
CA SER A 163 3.81 -10.12 -16.10
C SER A 163 2.65 -10.25 -15.10
N TRP A 164 2.95 -10.34 -13.80
CA TRP A 164 1.91 -10.48 -12.78
C TRP A 164 1.04 -9.22 -12.72
N GLY A 165 -0.30 -9.38 -12.81
CA GLY A 165 -1.25 -8.27 -12.73
C GLY A 165 -1.21 -7.27 -13.89
N ALA A 166 -0.47 -7.56 -14.98
CA ALA A 166 -0.34 -6.65 -16.12
C ALA A 166 -1.45 -6.80 -17.16
N HIS A 167 -2.02 -8.01 -17.27
CA HIS A 167 -2.96 -8.36 -18.33
C HIS A 167 -4.43 -8.11 -17.96
N GLN A 168 -4.75 -8.09 -16.67
CA GLN A 168 -6.12 -7.89 -16.17
C GLN A 168 -6.16 -6.64 -15.29
N LYS A 169 -7.01 -5.69 -15.70
CA LYS A 169 -7.20 -4.41 -15.01
C LYS A 169 -8.32 -4.55 -13.96
N PRO A 170 -8.21 -3.87 -12.80
CA PRO A 170 -9.25 -3.80 -11.78
C PRO A 170 -10.61 -3.30 -12.27
#